data_AF-A0A7Y2GQI3-F1
#
_entry.id   AF-A0A7Y2GQI3-F1
#
_cell.length_a   1.000
_cell.length_b   1.000
_cell.length_c   1.000
_cell.angle_alpha   90.00
_cell.angle_beta   90.00
_cell.angle_gamma   90.00
#
_symmetry.space_group_name_H-M   'P 1'
#
loop_
_entity.id
_entity.type
_entity.pdbx_description
1 polymer ?
#
loop_
_entity_poly.entity_id
_entity_poly.type
_entity_poly.pdbx_seq_one_letter_code
_entity_poly.pdbx_strand_id
1 'polypeptide(L)'
;ILPETCFNDSCISRFSKDSGIQVPEGTTAEKADWILTNKEEQWRRWRCDIIYDWTKDIREIIKEIRPNALVGLYHCPWADGEFNGARERILGLDYDLLRKTVDVFSPMVYHERMGRSPMWVAENIDWFGKRLDAQKMNFPKIWPIVQAHNDPGTVTAEEFQTVLKGGLSGKSSGVMMFTTNAVAEDKAKTKVMKEFYSSLDTISSSN
;
A
#
# COMPACT_ATOMS: atom_id res chain seq x y z
N ILE A 1 -10.64 -7.48 11.64
CA ILE A 1 -10.70 -6.37 10.65
C ILE A 1 -10.58 -5.07 11.44
N LEU A 2 -9.87 -4.06 10.93
CA LEU A 2 -9.69 -2.78 11.62
C LEU A 2 -11.03 -2.05 11.80
N PRO A 3 -11.23 -1.28 12.89
CA PRO A 3 -12.42 -0.46 13.04
C PRO A 3 -12.46 0.65 11.98
N GLU A 4 -13.66 1.10 11.63
CA GLU A 4 -13.81 2.31 10.84
C GLU A 4 -13.52 3.53 11.70
N THR A 5 -12.70 4.44 11.19
CA THR A 5 -12.18 5.60 11.93
C THR A 5 -12.57 6.90 11.24
N CYS A 6 -12.16 8.03 11.86
CA CYS A 6 -12.42 9.39 11.40
C CYS A 6 -13.88 9.86 11.55
N PHE A 7 -14.58 9.42 12.60
CA PHE A 7 -15.91 9.93 12.96
C PHE A 7 -15.87 11.00 14.05
N ASN A 8 -14.72 11.52 14.46
CA ASN A 8 -14.69 12.61 15.44
C ASN A 8 -15.37 13.88 14.89
N ASP A 9 -15.69 14.83 15.77
CA ASP A 9 -16.44 16.03 15.41
C ASP A 9 -15.74 16.86 14.32
N SER A 10 -14.40 16.88 14.30
CA SER A 10 -13.64 17.60 13.28
C SER A 10 -13.81 16.99 11.88
N CYS A 11 -13.81 15.66 11.79
CA CYS A 11 -14.01 14.94 10.52
C CYS A 11 -15.45 15.09 10.02
N ILE A 12 -16.44 14.93 10.91
CA ILE A 12 -17.86 15.07 10.54
C ILE A 12 -18.16 16.50 10.11
N SER A 13 -17.65 17.50 10.83
CA SER A 13 -17.81 18.92 10.47
C SER A 13 -17.15 19.23 9.13
N ARG A 14 -15.95 18.68 8.89
CA ARG A 14 -15.26 18.87 7.62
C ARG A 14 -15.99 18.21 6.45
N PHE A 15 -16.47 16.99 6.63
CA PHE A 15 -17.30 16.31 5.63
C PHE A 15 -18.56 17.10 5.29
N SER A 16 -19.30 17.57 6.30
CA SER A 16 -20.50 18.39 6.11
C SER A 16 -20.19 19.65 5.30
N LYS A 17 -19.09 20.33 5.62
CA LYS A 17 -18.61 21.51 4.90
C LYS A 17 -18.23 21.21 3.45
N ASP A 18 -17.43 20.17 3.22
CA ASP A 18 -16.88 19.85 1.90
C ASP A 18 -17.94 19.28 0.94
N SER A 19 -18.88 18.50 1.47
CA SER A 19 -19.93 17.85 0.67
C SER A 19 -21.23 18.66 0.57
N GLY A 20 -21.40 19.68 1.43
CA GLY A 20 -22.67 20.40 1.60
C GLY A 20 -23.78 19.58 2.28
N ILE A 21 -23.48 18.38 2.77
CA ILE A 21 -24.44 17.49 3.42
C ILE A 21 -24.60 17.89 4.90
N GLN A 22 -25.81 18.29 5.28
CA GLN A 22 -26.14 18.54 6.68
C GLN A 22 -26.25 17.22 7.44
N VAL A 23 -25.33 16.98 8.38
CA VAL A 23 -25.37 15.85 9.31
C VAL A 23 -26.25 16.25 10.50
N PRO A 24 -27.23 15.43 10.91
CA PRO A 24 -28.13 15.76 12.01
C PRO A 24 -27.37 15.93 13.34
N GLU A 25 -27.97 16.67 14.27
CA GLU A 25 -27.44 16.77 15.63
C GLU A 25 -27.57 15.46 16.41
N GLY A 26 -26.71 15.30 17.41
CA GLY A 26 -26.61 14.06 18.19
C GLY A 26 -25.18 13.80 18.66
N THR A 27 -25.00 12.68 19.34
CA THR A 27 -23.70 12.15 19.72
C THR A 27 -22.88 11.73 18.49
N THR A 28 -21.57 11.63 18.64
CA THR A 28 -20.68 11.15 17.58
C THR A 28 -21.12 9.79 17.01
N ALA A 29 -21.60 8.88 17.87
CA ALA A 29 -22.06 7.56 17.44
C ALA A 29 -23.32 7.63 16.58
N GLU A 30 -24.31 8.44 17.00
CA GLU A 30 -25.55 8.65 16.24
C GLU A 30 -25.28 9.33 14.89
N LYS A 31 -24.36 10.31 14.86
CA LYS A 31 -23.94 10.98 13.63
C LYS A 31 -23.24 10.00 12.68
N ALA A 32 -22.34 9.16 13.20
CA ALA A 32 -21.65 8.14 12.41
C ALA A 32 -22.64 7.12 11.82
N ASP A 33 -23.56 6.61 12.63
CA ASP A 33 -24.60 5.65 12.19
C ASP A 33 -25.49 6.26 11.10
N TRP A 34 -25.90 7.51 11.27
CA TRP A 34 -26.68 8.22 10.26
C TRP A 34 -25.92 8.38 8.95
N ILE A 35 -24.63 8.75 9.01
CA ILE A 35 -23.77 8.89 7.82
C ILE A 35 -23.65 7.54 7.10
N LEU A 36 -23.35 6.47 7.83
CA LEU A 36 -23.20 5.13 7.27
C LEU A 36 -24.52 4.55 6.73
N THR A 37 -25.66 4.96 7.26
CA THR A 37 -26.98 4.52 6.76
C THR A 37 -27.42 5.31 5.53
N ASN A 38 -27.17 6.62 5.50
CA ASN A 38 -27.82 7.53 4.54
C ASN A 38 -26.89 8.11 3.47
N LYS A 39 -25.58 8.16 3.77
CA LYS A 39 -24.56 8.88 2.98
C LYS A 39 -23.25 8.11 2.88
N GLU A 40 -23.30 6.78 2.94
CA GLU A 40 -22.11 5.94 3.00
C GLU A 40 -21.18 6.21 1.82
N GLU A 41 -21.69 6.15 0.59
CA GLU A 41 -20.89 6.34 -0.62
C GLU A 41 -20.16 7.68 -0.61
N GLN A 42 -20.88 8.76 -0.28
CA GLN A 42 -20.31 10.11 -0.21
C GLN A 42 -19.25 10.20 0.90
N TRP A 43 -19.48 9.56 2.04
CA TRP A 43 -18.52 9.51 3.14
C TRP A 43 -17.24 8.73 2.78
N ARG A 44 -17.38 7.57 2.13
CA ARG A 44 -16.22 6.77 1.66
C ARG A 44 -15.42 7.56 0.65
N ARG A 45 -16.11 8.15 -0.33
CA ARG A 45 -15.51 8.96 -1.39
C ARG A 45 -14.76 10.15 -0.81
N TRP A 46 -15.40 10.91 0.08
CA TRP A 46 -14.78 12.05 0.74
C TRP A 46 -13.50 11.66 1.49
N ARG A 47 -13.47 10.54 2.22
CA ARG A 47 -12.24 10.10 2.92
C ARG A 47 -11.12 9.74 1.94
N CYS A 48 -11.43 9.15 0.78
CA CYS A 48 -10.46 8.92 -0.28
C CYS A 48 -9.94 10.24 -0.87
N ASP A 49 -10.82 11.22 -1.08
CA ASP A 49 -10.46 12.54 -1.57
C ASP A 49 -9.56 13.29 -0.58
N ILE A 50 -9.81 13.19 0.74
CA ILE A 50 -8.90 13.74 1.76
C ILE A 50 -7.49 13.19 1.62
N ILE A 51 -7.31 11.86 1.52
CA ILE A 51 -5.97 11.27 1.37
C ILE A 51 -5.34 11.70 0.05
N TYR A 52 -6.13 11.75 -1.03
CA TYR A 52 -5.65 12.21 -2.32
C TYR A 52 -5.17 13.68 -2.28
N ASP A 53 -5.92 14.58 -1.65
CA ASP A 53 -5.54 15.98 -1.51
C ASP A 53 -4.18 16.12 -0.78
N TRP A 54 -3.97 15.35 0.29
CA TRP A 54 -2.67 15.29 0.95
C TRP A 54 -1.54 14.85 0.00
N THR A 55 -1.75 13.82 -0.81
CA THR A 55 -0.74 13.39 -1.79
C THR A 55 -0.48 14.42 -2.88
N LYS A 56 -1.50 15.21 -3.24
CA LYS A 56 -1.38 16.30 -4.20
C LYS A 56 -0.52 17.41 -3.62
N ASP A 57 -0.81 17.86 -2.40
CA ASP A 57 -0.04 18.91 -1.72
C ASP A 57 1.42 18.49 -1.50
N ILE A 58 1.65 17.26 -1.05
CA ILE A 58 3.00 16.68 -0.89
C ILE A 58 3.74 16.69 -2.23
N ARG A 59 3.08 16.28 -3.32
CA ARG A 59 3.69 16.28 -4.65
C ARG A 59 4.05 17.69 -5.09
N GLU A 60 3.16 18.66 -4.94
CA GLU A 60 3.41 20.05 -5.32
C GLU A 60 4.63 20.62 -4.59
N ILE A 61 4.69 20.46 -3.27
CA ILE A 61 5.82 20.91 -2.44
C ILE A 61 7.11 20.21 -2.86
N ILE A 62 7.09 18.89 -3.06
CA ILE A 62 8.28 18.13 -3.47
C ILE A 62 8.75 18.58 -4.84
N LYS A 63 7.86 18.81 -5.81
CA LYS A 63 8.24 19.22 -7.16
C LYS A 63 8.76 20.65 -7.21
N GLU A 64 8.36 21.51 -6.28
CA GLU A 64 8.94 22.85 -6.12
C GLU A 64 10.37 22.80 -5.59
N ILE A 65 10.64 22.00 -4.55
CA ILE A 65 11.93 22.00 -3.85
C ILE A 65 12.95 21.04 -4.47
N ARG A 66 12.49 19.85 -4.90
CA ARG A 66 13.30 18.77 -5.50
C ARG A 66 12.53 18.10 -6.65
N PRO A 67 12.48 18.72 -7.84
CA PRO A 67 11.71 18.23 -9.00
C PRO A 67 11.91 16.74 -9.34
N ASN A 68 13.13 16.23 -9.13
CA ASN A 68 13.52 14.86 -9.45
C ASN A 68 13.24 13.84 -8.33
N ALA A 69 12.84 14.29 -7.13
CA ALA A 69 12.47 13.37 -6.05
C ALA A 69 11.14 12.67 -6.36
N LEU A 70 11.04 11.41 -5.94
CA LEU A 70 9.85 10.58 -6.13
C LEU A 70 8.93 10.67 -4.91
N VAL A 71 7.62 10.68 -5.13
CA VAL A 71 6.61 10.52 -4.08
C VAL A 71 6.23 9.04 -3.98
N GLY A 72 6.55 8.42 -2.85
CA GLY A 72 6.24 7.01 -2.59
C GLY A 72 5.05 6.82 -1.64
N LEU A 73 4.30 5.74 -1.81
CA LEU A 73 3.22 5.32 -0.93
C LEU A 73 3.45 3.91 -0.39
N TYR A 74 3.57 3.78 0.93
CA TYR A 74 3.57 2.49 1.61
C TYR A 74 2.13 2.16 2.00
N HIS A 75 1.60 1.01 1.59
CA HIS A 75 0.18 0.70 1.83
C HIS A 75 -0.10 -0.77 2.12
N CYS A 76 -1.29 -1.01 2.66
CA CYS A 76 -1.82 -2.36 2.85
C CYS A 76 -2.10 -3.03 1.48
N PRO A 77 -1.58 -4.23 1.21
CA PRO A 77 -1.68 -4.93 -0.08
C PRO A 77 -3.03 -5.65 -0.28
N TRP A 78 -4.13 -5.12 0.26
CA TRP A 78 -5.45 -5.75 0.09
C TRP A 78 -6.00 -5.55 -1.32
N ALA A 79 -6.53 -6.62 -1.89
CA ALA A 79 -7.28 -6.58 -3.13
C ALA A 79 -8.66 -5.92 -2.95
N ASP A 80 -9.28 -5.49 -4.05
CA ASP A 80 -10.51 -4.68 -4.04
C ASP A 80 -11.66 -5.33 -3.27
N GLY A 81 -11.79 -6.66 -3.33
CA GLY A 81 -12.84 -7.39 -2.61
C GLY A 81 -12.47 -7.83 -1.18
N GLU A 82 -11.20 -7.70 -0.76
CA GLU A 82 -10.78 -8.22 0.53
C GLU A 82 -11.44 -7.50 1.69
N PHE A 83 -11.95 -8.29 2.65
CA PHE A 83 -12.62 -7.81 3.85
C PHE A 83 -13.79 -6.85 3.55
N ASN A 84 -14.59 -7.17 2.53
CA ASN A 84 -15.71 -6.35 2.07
C ASN A 84 -15.24 -4.93 1.67
N GLY A 85 -14.26 -4.85 0.78
CA GLY A 85 -13.74 -3.58 0.27
C GLY A 85 -12.98 -2.74 1.28
N ALA A 86 -12.35 -3.36 2.29
CA ALA A 86 -11.74 -2.64 3.42
C ALA A 86 -10.66 -1.62 3.04
N ARG A 87 -9.98 -1.80 1.90
CA ARG A 87 -8.98 -0.84 1.42
C ARG A 87 -9.57 0.56 1.25
N GLU A 88 -10.69 0.67 0.55
CA GLU A 88 -11.38 1.96 0.37
C GLU A 88 -12.31 2.24 1.55
N ARG A 89 -13.10 1.24 1.93
CA ARG A 89 -14.12 1.36 2.97
C ARG A 89 -13.54 1.67 4.36
N ILE A 90 -12.37 1.15 4.71
CA ILE A 90 -11.76 1.39 6.04
C ILE A 90 -10.59 2.35 5.92
N LEU A 91 -9.65 2.09 5.01
CA LEU A 91 -8.38 2.84 4.93
C LEU A 91 -8.47 4.11 4.07
N GLY A 92 -9.54 4.30 3.29
CA GLY A 92 -9.67 5.46 2.38
C GLY A 92 -8.64 5.46 1.24
N LEU A 93 -8.05 4.31 0.92
CA LEU A 93 -7.03 4.22 -0.12
C LEU A 93 -7.71 3.93 -1.46
N ASP A 94 -7.78 4.89 -2.36
CA ASP A 94 -8.27 4.73 -3.75
C ASP A 94 -7.10 4.77 -4.73
N TYR A 95 -6.80 3.65 -5.39
CA TYR A 95 -5.66 3.56 -6.29
C TYR A 95 -5.79 4.42 -7.55
N ASP A 96 -7.01 4.63 -8.05
CA ASP A 96 -7.25 5.41 -9.27
C ASP A 96 -7.06 6.91 -9.02
N LEU A 97 -7.36 7.37 -7.80
CA LEU A 97 -6.96 8.69 -7.33
C LEU A 97 -5.45 8.78 -7.10
N LEU A 98 -4.91 7.89 -6.27
CA LEU A 98 -3.53 7.97 -5.78
C LEU A 98 -2.50 7.87 -6.90
N ARG A 99 -2.78 7.12 -7.97
CA ARG A 99 -1.85 7.01 -9.12
C ARG A 99 -1.65 8.33 -9.86
N LYS A 100 -2.49 9.35 -9.64
CA LYS A 100 -2.33 10.68 -10.24
C LYS A 100 -1.24 11.49 -9.57
N THR A 101 -0.80 11.14 -8.37
CA THR A 101 0.13 11.92 -7.53
C THR A 101 1.31 11.09 -7.01
N VAL A 102 1.14 9.78 -6.84
CA VAL A 102 2.16 8.85 -6.36
C VAL A 102 3.02 8.35 -7.53
N ASP A 103 4.33 8.50 -7.42
CA ASP A 103 5.29 7.97 -8.39
C ASP A 103 5.62 6.49 -8.11
N VAL A 104 5.62 6.06 -6.84
CA VAL A 104 5.97 4.68 -6.45
C VAL A 104 4.97 4.10 -5.47
N PHE A 105 4.32 2.99 -5.83
CA PHE A 105 3.53 2.19 -4.90
C PHE A 105 4.38 1.07 -4.29
N SER A 106 4.33 0.96 -2.97
CA SER A 106 5.06 -0.04 -2.20
C SER A 106 4.10 -0.83 -1.30
N PRO A 107 3.40 -1.83 -1.88
CA PRO A 107 2.55 -2.71 -1.09
C PRO A 107 3.38 -3.49 -0.06
N MET A 108 2.93 -3.47 1.21
CA MET A 108 3.57 -4.19 2.32
C MET A 108 3.11 -5.65 2.38
N VAL A 109 3.65 -6.48 1.48
CA VAL A 109 3.30 -7.89 1.26
C VAL A 109 3.92 -8.82 2.31
N TYR A 110 3.52 -8.61 3.56
CA TYR A 110 4.01 -9.35 4.72
C TYR A 110 3.23 -10.66 4.91
N HIS A 111 3.60 -11.68 4.13
CA HIS A 111 2.89 -12.97 4.07
C HIS A 111 2.62 -13.60 5.44
N GLU A 112 3.63 -13.75 6.30
CA GLU A 112 3.47 -14.31 7.66
C GLU A 112 2.50 -13.47 8.50
N ARG A 113 2.65 -12.14 8.50
CA ARG A 113 1.73 -11.24 9.22
C ARG A 113 0.29 -11.34 8.70
N MET A 114 0.11 -11.69 7.44
CA MET A 114 -1.19 -11.84 6.81
C MET A 114 -1.74 -13.27 6.87
N GLY A 115 -1.00 -14.23 7.44
CA GLY A 115 -1.38 -15.64 7.45
C GLY A 115 -1.50 -16.22 6.03
N ARG A 116 -0.62 -15.79 5.12
CA ARG A 116 -0.58 -16.19 3.71
C ARG A 116 0.68 -16.99 3.42
N SER A 117 0.63 -17.86 2.41
CA SER A 117 1.82 -18.56 1.95
C SER A 117 2.85 -17.57 1.36
N PRO A 118 4.16 -17.90 1.33
CA PRO A 118 5.15 -17.08 0.65
C PRO A 118 4.83 -16.83 -0.84
N MET A 119 4.19 -17.79 -1.52
CA MET A 119 3.83 -17.69 -2.94
C MET A 119 2.78 -16.60 -3.23
N TRP A 120 1.92 -16.31 -2.24
CA TRP A 120 0.92 -15.25 -2.33
C TRP A 120 1.53 -13.89 -2.67
N VAL A 121 2.79 -13.65 -2.32
CA VAL A 121 3.48 -12.40 -2.69
C VAL A 121 3.50 -12.20 -4.20
N ALA A 122 3.84 -13.24 -4.98
CA ALA A 122 3.85 -13.14 -6.44
C ALA A 122 2.43 -12.93 -7.00
N GLU A 123 1.44 -13.66 -6.47
CA GLU A 123 0.04 -13.55 -6.87
C GLU A 123 -0.51 -12.14 -6.61
N ASN A 124 -0.18 -11.57 -5.46
CA ASN A 124 -0.60 -10.22 -5.07
C ASN A 124 0.02 -9.16 -5.99
N ILE A 125 1.31 -9.24 -6.27
CA ILE A 125 2.01 -8.26 -7.12
C ILE A 125 1.57 -8.37 -8.59
N ASP A 126 1.29 -9.59 -9.07
CA ASP A 126 0.71 -9.80 -10.40
C ASP A 126 -0.69 -9.20 -10.50
N TRP A 127 -1.54 -9.43 -9.50
CA TRP A 127 -2.86 -8.81 -9.42
C TRP A 127 -2.76 -7.28 -9.38
N PHE A 128 -1.91 -6.75 -8.50
CA PHE A 128 -1.76 -5.31 -8.28
C PHE A 128 -1.24 -4.59 -9.53
N GLY A 129 -0.26 -5.18 -10.21
CA GLY A 129 0.24 -4.67 -11.48
C GLY A 129 -0.86 -4.56 -12.55
N LYS A 130 -1.76 -5.55 -12.62
CA LYS A 130 -2.93 -5.50 -13.52
C LYS A 130 -3.95 -4.44 -13.07
N ARG A 131 -4.23 -4.35 -11.76
CA ARG A 131 -5.20 -3.40 -11.19
C ARG A 131 -4.79 -1.94 -11.41
N LEU A 132 -3.49 -1.65 -11.37
CA LEU A 132 -2.95 -0.31 -11.65
C LEU A 132 -2.81 0.01 -13.14
N ASP A 133 -2.97 -0.98 -14.02
CA ASP A 133 -2.53 -0.92 -15.43
C ASP A 133 -1.05 -0.47 -15.53
N ALA A 134 -0.21 -1.04 -14.66
CA ALA A 134 1.17 -0.62 -14.52
C ALA A 134 2.05 -1.16 -15.67
N GLN A 135 3.05 -0.36 -16.04
CA GLN A 135 4.08 -0.77 -16.99
C GLN A 135 5.45 -0.74 -16.29
N LYS A 136 6.24 -1.80 -16.47
CA LYS A 136 7.46 -2.05 -15.68
C LYS A 136 8.43 -0.87 -15.64
N MET A 137 8.59 -0.15 -16.74
CA MET A 137 9.55 0.96 -16.84
C MET A 137 8.92 2.35 -16.76
N ASN A 138 7.60 2.47 -16.58
CA ASN A 138 6.89 3.74 -16.49
C ASN A 138 6.31 3.98 -15.11
N PHE A 139 5.88 5.21 -14.86
CA PHE A 139 5.16 5.56 -13.65
C PHE A 139 3.67 5.23 -13.76
N PRO A 140 3.02 4.84 -12.64
CA PRO A 140 3.64 4.62 -11.33
C PRO A 140 4.46 3.32 -11.28
N LYS A 141 5.59 3.34 -10.57
CA LYS A 141 6.41 2.14 -10.31
C LYS A 141 5.81 1.32 -9.16
N ILE A 142 6.09 0.02 -9.16
CA ILE A 142 5.71 -0.89 -8.08
C ILE A 142 6.98 -1.44 -7.45
N TRP A 143 7.22 -1.10 -6.17
CA TRP A 143 8.35 -1.56 -5.35
C TRP A 143 7.82 -2.17 -4.04
N PRO A 144 7.34 -3.43 -4.04
CA PRO A 144 6.84 -4.10 -2.84
C PRO A 144 7.87 -4.16 -1.72
N ILE A 145 7.34 -4.22 -0.50
CA ILE A 145 8.13 -4.46 0.71
C ILE A 145 7.77 -5.85 1.22
N VAL A 146 8.71 -6.79 1.13
CA VAL A 146 8.53 -8.17 1.58
C VAL A 146 8.96 -8.34 3.02
N GLN A 147 8.35 -9.29 3.73
CA GLN A 147 8.69 -9.56 5.12
C GLN A 147 10.00 -10.35 5.24
N ALA A 148 10.94 -9.83 6.03
CA ALA A 148 12.16 -10.51 6.43
C ALA A 148 12.22 -10.80 7.94
N HIS A 149 11.51 -10.02 8.75
CA HIS A 149 11.51 -10.15 10.21
C HIS A 149 10.59 -11.27 10.71
N ASN A 150 10.98 -11.91 11.81
CA ASN A 150 10.29 -13.03 12.43
C ASN A 150 9.22 -12.54 13.43
N ASP A 151 8.15 -11.92 12.92
CA ASP A 151 6.96 -11.55 13.69
C ASP A 151 5.73 -11.47 12.75
N PRO A 152 4.66 -12.25 12.98
CA PRO A 152 4.39 -13.09 14.14
C PRO A 152 5.04 -14.49 14.10
N GLY A 153 5.39 -14.96 12.91
CA GLY A 153 6.01 -16.27 12.69
C GLY A 153 7.50 -16.18 12.38
N THR A 154 8.11 -17.32 12.10
CA THR A 154 9.47 -17.36 11.57
C THR A 154 9.42 -17.29 10.05
N VAL A 155 10.17 -16.35 9.46
CA VAL A 155 10.42 -16.36 8.02
C VAL A 155 11.73 -17.08 7.78
N THR A 156 11.72 -18.24 7.13
CA THR A 156 12.96 -18.97 6.82
C THR A 156 13.75 -18.29 5.69
N ALA A 157 14.99 -18.76 5.45
CA ALA A 157 15.78 -18.27 4.32
C ALA A 157 15.14 -18.65 2.97
N GLU A 158 14.55 -19.84 2.86
CA GLU A 158 13.83 -20.28 1.65
C GLU A 158 12.57 -19.45 1.39
N GLU A 159 11.79 -19.18 2.44
CA GLU A 159 10.61 -18.32 2.35
C GLU A 159 11.01 -16.90 1.97
N PHE A 160 12.07 -16.37 2.59
CA PHE A 160 12.60 -15.06 2.26
C PHE A 160 13.04 -14.96 0.80
N GLN A 161 13.72 -15.99 0.28
CA GLN A 161 14.08 -16.06 -1.14
C GLN A 161 12.83 -16.09 -2.04
N THR A 162 11.81 -16.85 -1.64
CA THR A 162 10.54 -16.97 -2.38
C THR A 162 9.85 -15.61 -2.48
N VAL A 163 9.72 -14.89 -1.36
CA VAL A 163 9.06 -13.58 -1.37
C VAL A 163 9.87 -12.50 -2.08
N LEU A 164 11.20 -12.52 -2.03
CA LEU A 164 12.03 -11.60 -2.81
C LEU A 164 11.79 -11.77 -4.33
N LYS A 165 11.77 -13.02 -4.80
CA LYS A 165 11.44 -13.34 -6.19
C LYS A 165 10.00 -12.95 -6.53
N GLY A 166 9.06 -13.26 -5.64
CA GLY A 166 7.66 -12.88 -5.80
C GLY A 166 7.45 -11.37 -5.85
N GLY A 167 8.22 -10.59 -5.08
CA GLY A 167 8.19 -9.13 -5.12
C GLY A 167 8.65 -8.53 -6.44
N LEU A 168 9.40 -9.28 -7.26
CA LEU A 168 9.77 -8.87 -8.62
C LEU A 168 8.84 -9.43 -9.70
N SER A 169 7.75 -10.09 -9.34
CA SER A 169 6.78 -10.61 -10.30
C SER A 169 6.01 -9.49 -11.02
N GLY A 170 5.22 -9.88 -12.02
CA GLY A 170 4.29 -9.00 -12.70
C GLY A 170 4.98 -7.81 -13.36
N LYS A 171 4.57 -6.60 -12.94
CA LYS A 171 5.07 -5.32 -13.45
C LYS A 171 5.94 -4.58 -12.43
N SER A 172 6.36 -5.26 -11.37
CA SER A 172 7.28 -4.72 -10.39
C SER A 172 8.64 -4.41 -11.04
N SER A 173 9.22 -3.27 -10.66
CA SER A 173 10.55 -2.83 -11.12
C SER A 173 11.59 -2.79 -10.01
N GLY A 174 11.22 -3.22 -8.81
CA GLY A 174 12.11 -3.26 -7.66
C GLY A 174 11.46 -4.01 -6.50
N VAL A 175 12.26 -4.44 -5.54
CA VAL A 175 11.78 -5.09 -4.33
C VAL A 175 12.58 -4.58 -3.15
N MET A 176 11.89 -4.34 -2.04
CA MET A 176 12.46 -3.98 -0.75
C MET A 176 12.12 -5.06 0.27
N MET A 177 12.83 -5.08 1.38
CA MET A 177 12.59 -6.00 2.49
C MET A 177 12.46 -5.24 3.81
N PHE A 178 11.65 -5.76 4.73
CA PHE A 178 11.51 -5.20 6.07
C PHE A 178 11.73 -6.27 7.17
N THR A 179 12.66 -6.09 8.11
CA THR A 179 13.61 -4.97 8.25
C THR A 179 14.99 -5.33 7.72
N THR A 180 15.82 -4.32 7.47
CA THR A 180 17.25 -4.52 7.19
C THR A 180 17.95 -5.24 8.36
N ASN A 181 17.58 -4.95 9.61
CA ASN A 181 18.17 -5.59 10.79
C ASN A 181 17.91 -7.10 10.80
N ALA A 182 16.67 -7.51 10.49
CA ALA A 182 16.30 -8.93 10.43
C ALA A 182 17.09 -9.71 9.37
N VAL A 183 17.53 -9.05 8.29
CA VAL A 183 18.41 -9.67 7.30
C VAL A 183 19.85 -9.71 7.81
N ALA A 184 20.33 -8.61 8.42
CA ALA A 184 21.72 -8.47 8.85
C ALA A 184 22.10 -9.43 10.00
N GLU A 185 21.17 -9.71 10.91
CA GLU A 185 21.38 -10.61 12.05
C GLU A 185 21.27 -12.10 11.67
N ASP A 186 20.69 -12.41 10.51
CA ASP A 186 20.51 -13.77 10.00
C ASP A 186 21.47 -14.03 8.83
N LYS A 187 22.50 -14.84 9.08
CA LYS A 187 23.51 -15.19 8.07
C LYS A 187 22.91 -15.88 6.84
N ALA A 188 21.84 -16.68 7.01
CA ALA A 188 21.20 -17.36 5.89
C ALA A 188 20.41 -16.37 5.03
N LYS A 189 19.66 -15.44 5.63
CA LYS A 189 18.97 -14.36 4.88
C LYS A 189 19.95 -13.40 4.21
N THR A 190 21.06 -13.08 4.86
CA THR A 190 22.15 -12.29 4.25
C THR A 190 22.71 -13.00 3.02
N LYS A 191 22.92 -14.32 3.07
CA LYS A 191 23.38 -15.11 1.92
C LYS A 191 22.37 -15.07 0.77
N VAL A 192 21.08 -15.29 1.08
CA VAL A 192 19.98 -15.18 0.10
C VAL A 192 19.98 -13.83 -0.60
N MET A 193 20.13 -12.73 0.13
CA MET A 193 20.16 -11.38 -0.48
C MET A 193 21.35 -11.19 -1.43
N LYS A 194 22.55 -11.64 -1.02
CA LYS A 194 23.74 -11.56 -1.88
C LYS A 194 23.56 -12.33 -3.19
N GLU A 195 23.07 -13.56 -3.09
CA GLU A 195 22.82 -14.42 -4.26
C GLU A 195 21.74 -13.83 -5.15
N PHE A 196 20.66 -13.32 -4.57
CA PHE A 196 19.56 -12.68 -5.29
C PHE A 196 20.05 -11.50 -6.14
N TYR A 197 20.75 -10.51 -5.54
CA TYR A 197 21.23 -9.36 -6.30
C TYR A 197 22.30 -9.72 -7.34
N SER A 198 23.22 -10.62 -7.01
CA SER A 198 24.25 -11.07 -7.97
C SER A 198 23.62 -11.73 -9.20
N SER A 199 22.49 -12.43 -9.03
CA SER A 199 21.77 -13.04 -10.16
C SER A 199 21.10 -12.01 -11.07
N LEU A 200 20.65 -10.87 -10.54
CA LEU A 200 20.01 -9.80 -11.31
C LEU A 200 21.02 -9.04 -12.18
N ASP A 201 22.23 -8.83 -11.68
CA ASP A 201 23.32 -8.21 -12.44
C ASP A 201 23.72 -9.08 -13.65
N THR A 202 23.70 -10.39 -13.47
CA THR A 202 24.00 -11.36 -14.54
C THR A 202 22.95 -11.32 -15.65
N ILE A 203 21.67 -11.14 -15.31
CA ILE A 203 20.55 -11.02 -16.27
C ILE A 203 20.56 -9.67 -17.00
N SER A 204 20.98 -8.60 -16.33
CA SER A 204 21.07 -7.26 -16.93
C SER A 204 22.28 -7.10 -17.85
N SER A 205 23.30 -7.95 -17.71
CA SER A 205 24.52 -7.95 -18.52
C SER A 205 24.45 -8.88 -19.75
N SER A 206 23.33 -9.59 -19.93
CA SER A 206 23.11 -10.55 -21.03
C SER A 206 21.97 -10.14 -21.99
N ASN A 207 21.48 -8.91 -21.87
CA ASN A 207 20.63 -8.21 -22.85
C ASN A 207 21.34 -6.92 -23.31
#